data_AF-A0A450YAY6-F1
#
_entry.id   AF-A0A450YAY6-F1
#
_cell.length_a   1.000
_cell.length_b   1.000
_cell.length_c   1.000
_cell.angle_alpha   90.00
_cell.angle_beta   90.00
_cell.angle_gamma   90.00
#
_symmetry.space_group_name_H-M   'P 1'
#
loop_
_entity.id
_entity.type
_entity.pdbx_description
1 polymer ?
#
loop_
_entity_poly.entity_id
_entity_poly.type
_entity_poly.pdbx_seq_one_letter_code
_entity_poly.pdbx_strand_id
1 'polypeptide(L)' 'MMELGFGNTQPVTGPGQPAYDPAALIKLYLYGYIQGIRSSRKLEHETLRNLEVIWLIKGLQPSYRT' A
#
# COMPACT_ATOMS: atom_id res chain seq x y z
N MET A 1 -6.36 -16.21 -21.83
CA MET A 1 -5.21 -15.44 -21.28
C MET A 1 -5.54 -15.06 -19.83
N MET A 2 -5.57 -16.05 -18.93
CA MET A 2 -6.12 -15.92 -17.57
C MET A 2 -5.47 -16.94 -16.61
N GLU A 3 -4.18 -17.24 -16.80
CA GLU A 3 -3.48 -18.33 -16.08
C GLU A 3 -2.28 -17.85 -15.24
N LEU A 4 -2.26 -16.60 -14.78
CA LEU A 4 -1.17 -16.08 -13.93
C LEU A 4 -1.60 -15.62 -12.52
N GLY A 5 -2.81 -15.96 -12.06
CA GLY A 5 -3.17 -15.84 -10.63
C GLY A 5 -3.28 -14.42 -10.06
N PHE A 6 -3.27 -13.38 -10.90
CA PHE A 6 -3.46 -12.00 -10.43
C PHE A 6 -4.95 -11.68 -10.28
N GLY A 7 -5.45 -11.62 -9.04
CA GLY A 7 -6.87 -11.42 -8.71
C GLY A 7 -7.39 -9.98 -8.88
N ASN A 8 -6.52 -9.00 -9.07
CA ASN A 8 -6.87 -7.57 -9.15
C ASN A 8 -6.86 -7.02 -10.60
N THR A 9 -6.94 -7.88 -11.61
CA THR A 9 -6.85 -7.49 -13.03
C THR A 9 -8.19 -7.17 -13.69
N GLN A 10 -9.30 -7.10 -12.94
CA GLN A 10 -10.53 -6.59 -13.53
C GLN A 10 -10.37 -5.08 -13.78
N PRO A 11 -10.53 -4.60 -15.03
CA PRO A 11 -10.47 -3.19 -15.31
C PRO A 11 -11.62 -2.51 -14.56
N VAL A 12 -11.27 -1.57 -13.67
CA VAL A 12 -12.24 -0.73 -12.98
C VAL A 12 -12.86 0.20 -14.03
N THR A 13 -14.04 -0.14 -14.51
CA THR A 13 -14.85 0.67 -15.42
C THR A 13 -15.50 1.82 -14.63
N GLY A 14 -14.71 2.77 -14.13
CA GLY A 14 -15.20 3.93 -13.36
C GLY A 14 -14.07 4.82 -12.82
N PRO A 15 -14.36 6.05 -12.35
CA PRO A 15 -13.35 6.92 -11.76
C PRO A 15 -12.85 6.34 -10.43
N GLY A 16 -11.59 5.91 -10.38
CA GLY A 16 -10.94 5.38 -9.19
C GLY A 16 -9.46 5.07 -9.45
N GLN A 17 -8.62 5.21 -8.43
CA GLN A 17 -7.21 4.83 -8.53
C GLN A 17 -7.10 3.29 -8.53
N PRO A 18 -6.21 2.68 -9.35
CA PRO A 18 -5.97 1.24 -9.27
C PRO A 18 -5.54 0.84 -7.86
N ALA A 19 -5.99 -0.33 -7.41
CA ALA A 19 -5.66 -0.87 -6.10
C ALA A 19 -4.14 -1.08 -5.95
N TYR A 20 -3.60 -0.75 -4.78
CA TYR A 20 -2.18 -1.00 -4.48
C TYR A 20 -1.88 -2.50 -4.39
N ASP A 21 -0.61 -2.85 -4.58
CA ASP A 21 -0.12 -4.22 -4.37
C ASP A 21 -0.43 -4.68 -2.92
N PRO A 22 -1.23 -5.75 -2.73
CA PRO A 22 -1.56 -6.27 -1.41
C PRO A 22 -0.32 -6.61 -0.57
N ALA A 23 0.75 -7.10 -1.21
CA ALA A 23 1.99 -7.43 -0.51
C ALA A 23 2.67 -6.19 0.08
N ALA A 24 2.59 -5.05 -0.61
CA ALA A 24 3.13 -3.79 -0.11
C ALA A 24 2.29 -3.25 1.07
N LEU A 25 0.96 -3.34 0.98
CA LEU A 25 0.07 -2.93 2.07
C LEU A 25 0.30 -3.76 3.34
N ILE A 26 0.44 -5.08 3.23
CA ILE A 26 0.70 -5.95 4.38
C ILE A 26 2.02 -5.59 5.06
N LYS A 27 3.09 -5.35 4.29
CA LYS A 27 4.39 -4.91 4.86
C LYS A 27 4.25 -3.59 5.60
N LEU A 28 3.51 -2.64 5.04
CA LEU A 28 3.27 -1.33 5.66
C LEU A 28 2.49 -1.46 6.98
N TYR A 29 1.45 -2.31 7.02
CA TYR A 29 0.70 -2.58 8.24
C TYR A 29 1.52 -3.28 9.31
N LEU A 30 2.36 -4.24 8.91
CA LEU A 30 3.27 -4.93 9.83
C LEU A 30 4.30 -3.97 10.41
N TYR A 31 4.88 -3.10 9.58
CA TYR A 31 5.77 -2.03 10.02
C TYR A 31 5.07 -1.13 11.04
N GLY A 32 3.86 -0.65 10.73
CA GLY A 32 3.07 0.17 11.66
C GLY A 32 2.77 -0.53 12.98
N TYR A 33 2.48 -1.84 12.94
CA TYR A 33 2.24 -2.63 14.15
C TYR A 33 3.48 -2.71 15.05
N ILE A 34 4.64 -3.04 14.49
CA ILE A 34 5.92 -3.17 15.21
C ILE A 34 6.33 -1.81 15.81
N GLN A 35 6.15 -0.72 15.06
CA GLN A 35 6.51 0.63 15.50
C GLN A 35 5.43 1.31 16.36
N GLY A 36 4.32 0.61 16.68
CA GLY A 36 3.24 1.15 17.49
C GLY A 36 2.42 2.27 16.80
N ILE A 37 2.53 2.43 15.48
CA ILE A 37 1.82 3.42 14.68
C ILE A 37 0.43 2.90 14.33
N ARG A 38 -0.59 3.32 15.09
CA ARG A 38 -1.99 2.88 14.90
C ARG A 38 -2.83 3.76 13.97
N SER A 39 -2.35 4.96 13.65
CA SER A 39 -3.09 5.89 12.78
C SER A 39 -2.67 5.69 11.33
N SER A 40 -3.65 5.38 10.46
CA SER A 40 -3.43 5.29 9.02
C SER A 40 -2.86 6.58 8.43
N ARG A 41 -3.28 7.75 8.92
CA ARG A 41 -2.70 9.04 8.53
C ARG A 41 -1.22 9.15 8.93
N LYS A 42 -0.85 8.70 10.14
CA LYS A 42 0.56 8.69 10.54
C LYS A 42 1.37 7.72 9.68
N LEU A 43 0.79 6.57 9.34
CA LEU A 43 1.39 5.57 8.46
C LEU A 43 1.63 6.14 7.05
N GLU A 44 0.67 6.89 6.50
CA GLU A 44 0.82 7.65 5.24
C GLU A 44 1.95 8.68 5.33
N HIS A 45 2.12 9.38 6.45
CA HIS A 45 3.26 10.29 6.60
C HIS A 45 4.60 9.54 6.62
N GLU A 46 4.67 8.33 7.20
CA GLU A 46 5.88 7.51 7.19
C GLU A 46 6.29 7.11 5.77
N THR A 47 5.33 6.86 4.87
CA THR A 47 5.64 6.52 3.47
C THR A 47 6.27 7.67 2.69
N LEU A 48 6.19 8.91 3.20
CA LEU A 48 6.77 10.10 2.58
C LEU A 48 8.12 10.51 3.20
N ARG A 49 8.31 10.27 4.50
CA ARG A 49 9.47 10.79 5.25
C ARG A 49 10.48 9.74 5.66
N ASN A 50 10.05 8.48 5.80
CA ASN A 50 10.88 7.43 6.36
C ASN A 50 11.48 6.58 5.24
N LEU A 51 12.80 6.65 5.08
CA LEU A 51 13.53 5.91 4.04
C LEU A 51 13.33 4.40 4.14
N GLU A 52 13.23 3.85 5.35
CA GLU A 52 12.98 2.42 5.55
C GLU A 52 11.65 2.00 4.93
N VAL A 53 10.60 2.79 5.19
CA VAL A 53 9.26 2.53 4.67
C VAL A 53 9.22 2.73 3.16
N ILE A 54 9.80 3.81 2.66
CA ILE A 54 9.90 4.09 1.22
C ILE A 54 10.53 2.90 0.50
N TRP A 55 11.64 2.36 1.00
CA TRP A 55 12.27 1.18 0.41
C TRP A 55 11.44 -0.10 0.59
N LEU A 56 10.81 -0.29 1.75
CA LEU A 56 9.98 -1.47 2.06
C LEU A 56 8.82 -1.65 1.07
N ILE A 57 8.18 -0.55 0.68
CA ILE A 57 7.04 -0.54 -0.26
C ILE A 57 7.44 -0.07 -1.67
N LYS A 58 8.74 -0.04 -1.99
CA LYS A 58 9.28 0.31 -3.31
C LYS A 58 8.82 1.70 -3.82
N GLY A 59 8.69 2.67 -2.93
CA GLY A 59 8.29 4.04 -3.24
C GLY A 59 6.79 4.24 -3.47
N LEU A 60 5.96 3.23 -3.22
CA LEU A 60 4.50 3.41 -3.21
C LEU A 60 4.10 4.42 -2.12
N GLN A 61 3.07 5.21 -2.39
CA GLN A 61 2.52 6.17 -1.42
C GLN A 61 1.03 5.91 -1.21
N PRO A 62 0.66 4.84 -0.47
CA PRO A 62 -0.73 4.56 -0.13
C PRO A 62 -1.33 5.71 0.67
N SER A 63 -2.47 6.24 0.19
CA SER A 63 -3.20 7.26 0.92
C SER A 63 -4.16 6.64 1.94
N TYR A 64 -4.43 7.32 3.04
CA TYR A 64 -5.42 6.83 4.01
C TYR A 64 -6.85 6.75 3.43
N ARG A 65 -7.12 7.45 2.32
CA ARG A 65 -8.44 7.52 1.66
C ARG A 65 -8.67 6.43 0.61
N THR A 66 -7.71 5.51 0.45
CA THR A 66 -7.81 4.39 -0.50
C THR A 66 -8.90 3.43 -0.08
#